data_AF-A0A849TYK7-F1
#
_entry.id   AF-A0A849TYK7-F1
#
_cell.length_a   1.000
_cell.length_b   1.000
_cell.length_c   1.000
_cell.angle_alpha   90.00
_cell.angle_beta   90.00
_cell.angle_gamma   90.00
#
_symmetry.space_group_name_H-M   'P 1'
#
loop_
_entity.id
_entity.type
_entity.pdbx_description
1 polymer ?
#
loop_
_entity_poly.entity_id
_entity_poly.type
_entity_poly.pdbx_seq_one_letter_code
_entity_poly.pdbx_strand_id
1 'polypeptide(L)'
;MQPSHAEGETAERCSRTYHGALTQLQSSRADGLGGIFKQMRTSDAALPGRWLFGSPPQNTRNKKIDLTRARVERVCVEERRVGGRLRCQQFDERVVPSSEIGFRVAPTADEARVLKGLTDFVEGRGAIAEVGNNGRYSWLVQRMAQDLKIYISQPAHPALCSGGAELSEFYDVQLGPLHKRVQDIDGLVVRARDLALMRSREALGLRDVVRAQAAQSSEAALRVEELGAISRRASEGLSASTPVDALMKAVARTLLTEAEFSDLQSEGSVLAMVRRMRSNVIGLQDRVAAGEVPEGMSVESIDAAKRAFRMIEAAEVATLQRRAYQPFIDLVLSTPQSILNAHKASCTCDE
;
A
#
# COMPACT_ATOMS: atom_id res chain seq x y z
N MET A 1 -47.74 21.85 -35.64
CA MET A 1 -47.30 20.50 -36.08
C MET A 1 -47.48 19.57 -34.91
N GLN A 2 -48.45 18.64 -34.99
CA GLN A 2 -48.56 17.57 -34.00
C GLN A 2 -47.52 16.51 -34.38
N PRO A 3 -46.68 16.04 -33.45
CA PRO A 3 -45.78 14.92 -33.71
C PRO A 3 -46.60 13.70 -34.14
N SER A 4 -46.09 12.94 -35.09
CA SER A 4 -46.77 11.73 -35.54
C SER A 4 -46.90 10.76 -34.36
N HIS A 5 -48.04 10.07 -34.22
CA HIS A 5 -48.27 9.12 -33.11
C HIS A 5 -47.17 8.04 -33.00
N ALA A 6 -46.45 7.75 -34.10
CA ALA A 6 -45.36 6.78 -34.16
C ALA A 6 -44.05 7.24 -33.49
N GLU A 7 -43.74 8.55 -33.52
CA GLU A 7 -42.55 9.11 -32.86
C GLU A 7 -42.68 9.05 -31.32
N GLY A 8 -43.89 9.32 -30.80
CA GLY A 8 -44.16 9.27 -29.36
C GLY A 8 -44.01 7.86 -28.76
N GLU A 9 -44.50 6.83 -29.45
CA GLU A 9 -44.41 5.44 -28.97
C GLU A 9 -42.95 4.93 -28.93
N THR A 10 -42.12 5.39 -29.87
CA THR A 10 -40.71 5.03 -29.95
C THR A 10 -39.93 5.64 -28.78
N ALA A 11 -40.08 6.95 -28.53
CA ALA A 11 -39.42 7.63 -27.41
C ALA A 11 -39.79 7.05 -26.03
N GLU A 12 -41.07 6.70 -25.83
CA GLU A 12 -41.50 6.03 -24.60
C GLU A 12 -40.82 4.67 -24.40
N ARG A 13 -40.75 3.85 -25.46
CA ARG A 13 -40.11 2.53 -25.40
C ARG A 13 -38.64 2.63 -25.03
N CYS A 14 -37.91 3.57 -25.64
CA CYS A 14 -36.50 3.82 -25.37
C CYS A 14 -36.26 4.25 -23.92
N SER A 15 -37.11 5.16 -23.42
CA SER A 15 -37.04 5.61 -22.03
C SER A 15 -37.28 4.47 -21.02
N ARG A 16 -38.20 3.54 -21.31
CA ARG A 16 -38.46 2.37 -20.44
C ARG A 16 -37.28 1.41 -20.44
N THR A 17 -36.69 1.13 -21.60
CA THR A 17 -35.49 0.29 -21.71
C THR A 17 -34.33 0.90 -20.93
N TYR A 18 -34.10 2.21 -21.11
CA TYR A 18 -33.04 2.93 -20.40
C TYR A 18 -33.27 2.94 -18.89
N HIS A 19 -34.49 3.26 -18.44
CA HIS A 19 -34.87 3.19 -17.03
C HIS A 19 -34.66 1.79 -16.44
N GLY A 20 -34.97 0.72 -17.21
CA GLY A 20 -34.69 -0.65 -16.81
C GLY A 20 -33.20 -0.92 -16.59
N ALA A 21 -32.35 -0.48 -17.52
CA ALA A 21 -30.89 -0.59 -17.41
C ALA A 21 -30.35 0.20 -16.21
N LEU A 22 -30.86 1.41 -15.96
CA LEU A 22 -30.54 2.22 -14.81
C LEU A 22 -30.94 1.56 -13.47
N THR A 23 -32.14 0.96 -13.42
CA THR A 23 -32.60 0.21 -12.23
C THR A 23 -31.72 -1.00 -11.97
N GLN A 24 -31.30 -1.71 -13.02
CA GLN A 24 -30.34 -2.81 -12.89
C GLN A 24 -28.98 -2.33 -12.38
N LEU A 25 -28.46 -1.22 -12.92
CA LEU A 25 -27.24 -0.59 -12.42
C LEU A 25 -27.36 -0.21 -10.94
N GLN A 26 -28.47 0.39 -10.53
CA GLN A 26 -28.73 0.71 -9.12
C GLN A 26 -28.70 -0.55 -8.26
N SER A 27 -29.45 -1.58 -8.62
CA SER A 27 -29.51 -2.84 -7.83
C SER A 27 -28.13 -3.49 -7.69
N SER A 28 -27.31 -3.47 -8.74
CA SER A 28 -25.95 -4.05 -8.72
C SER A 28 -24.93 -3.22 -7.91
N ARG A 29 -25.21 -1.94 -7.62
CA ARG A 29 -24.24 -1.00 -7.02
C ARG A 29 -24.70 -0.30 -5.74
N ALA A 30 -25.98 -0.35 -5.39
CA ALA A 30 -26.57 0.42 -4.29
C ALA A 30 -25.93 0.08 -2.93
N ASP A 31 -25.82 -1.22 -2.63
CA ASP A 31 -25.20 -1.68 -1.38
C ASP A 31 -23.69 -1.37 -1.37
N GLY A 32 -23.04 -1.44 -2.53
CA GLY A 32 -21.62 -1.13 -2.71
C GLY A 32 -21.30 0.34 -2.47
N LEU A 33 -22.04 1.27 -3.08
CA LEU A 33 -21.80 2.71 -2.97
C LEU A 33 -22.04 3.24 -1.54
N GLY A 34 -22.99 2.66 -0.80
CA GLY A 34 -23.22 3.00 0.60
C GLY A 34 -22.15 2.43 1.55
N GLY A 35 -21.69 1.20 1.30
CA GLY A 35 -20.76 0.47 2.18
C GLY A 35 -19.28 0.82 2.01
N ILE A 36 -18.89 1.31 0.83
CA ILE A 36 -17.48 1.52 0.46
C ILE A 36 -16.74 2.51 1.39
N PHE A 37 -17.43 3.54 1.87
CA PHE A 37 -16.84 4.52 2.80
C PHE A 37 -16.43 3.90 4.12
N LYS A 38 -17.29 3.03 4.64
CA LYS A 38 -17.02 2.34 5.90
C LYS A 38 -15.80 1.44 5.73
N GLN A 39 -15.71 0.73 4.62
CA GLN A 39 -14.57 -0.13 4.31
C GLN A 39 -13.25 0.67 4.25
N MET A 40 -13.22 1.80 3.55
CA MET A 40 -11.98 2.57 3.37
C MET A 40 -11.55 3.40 4.57
N ARG A 41 -12.49 3.71 5.47
CA ARG A 41 -12.16 4.35 6.76
C ARG A 41 -11.71 3.34 7.81
N THR A 42 -11.96 2.05 7.58
CA THR A 42 -11.62 1.03 8.55
C THR A 42 -10.10 0.83 8.51
N SER A 43 -9.46 1.15 9.63
CA SER A 43 -8.07 0.81 9.86
C SER A 43 -7.92 -0.72 9.94
N ASP A 44 -6.90 -1.25 9.29
CA ASP A 44 -6.50 -2.64 9.40
C ASP A 44 -5.50 -2.81 10.56
N ALA A 45 -5.88 -3.60 11.58
CA ALA A 45 -5.00 -3.92 12.70
C ALA A 45 -3.77 -4.74 12.27
N ALA A 46 -3.84 -5.42 11.12
CA ALA A 46 -2.71 -6.11 10.51
C ALA A 46 -1.68 -5.14 9.89
N LEU A 47 -1.95 -3.83 9.81
CA LEU A 47 -0.96 -2.82 9.44
C LEU A 47 -0.32 -2.18 10.68
N PRO A 48 1.02 -1.98 10.69
CA PRO A 48 1.76 -1.54 11.88
C PRO A 48 1.49 -0.09 12.33
N GLY A 49 0.90 0.76 11.47
CA GLY A 49 0.69 2.18 11.79
C GLY A 49 1.96 3.04 11.70
N ARG A 50 3.09 2.43 11.33
CA ARG A 50 4.41 3.05 11.17
C ARG A 50 5.25 2.19 10.24
N TRP A 51 6.24 2.78 9.59
CA TRP A 51 7.21 2.03 8.80
C TRP A 51 8.05 1.12 9.68
N LEU A 52 8.23 -0.13 9.26
CA LEU A 52 9.06 -1.12 9.95
C LEU A 52 10.54 -0.93 9.61
N PHE A 53 10.83 -0.54 8.37
CA PHE A 53 12.15 -0.25 7.84
C PHE A 53 12.28 1.21 7.34
N GLY A 54 11.41 2.13 7.77
CA GLY A 54 11.46 3.54 7.38
C GLY A 54 12.23 4.42 8.36
N SER A 55 12.66 5.60 7.90
CA SER A 55 13.28 6.61 8.76
C SER A 55 12.28 7.14 9.81
N PRO A 56 12.77 7.51 11.01
CA PRO A 56 11.96 8.16 12.03
C PRO A 56 11.35 9.47 11.48
N PRO A 57 10.23 9.93 12.06
CA PRO A 57 9.52 11.11 11.57
C PRO A 57 10.46 12.31 11.39
N GLN A 58 10.36 12.98 10.24
CA GLN A 58 11.18 14.15 9.85
C GLN A 58 11.10 15.35 10.81
N ASN A 59 10.27 15.26 11.87
CA ASN A 59 10.06 16.34 12.84
C ASN A 59 11.03 16.36 14.02
N THR A 60 12.01 15.45 14.12
CA THR A 60 13.05 15.55 15.16
C THR A 60 14.17 16.51 14.75
N ARG A 61 13.83 17.77 14.45
CA ARG A 61 14.80 18.82 14.11
C ARG A 61 15.76 19.17 15.27
N ASN A 62 15.54 18.66 16.49
CA ASN A 62 16.24 19.12 17.70
C ASN A 62 16.82 18.04 18.63
N LYS A 63 16.88 16.76 18.26
CA LYS A 63 17.59 15.78 19.09
C LYS A 63 18.47 14.89 18.22
N LYS A 64 19.80 15.01 18.39
CA LYS A 64 20.76 13.94 18.10
C LYS A 64 20.38 12.76 18.99
N ILE A 65 19.38 12.01 18.58
CA ILE A 65 19.05 10.75 19.21
C ILE A 65 20.09 9.77 18.69
N ASP A 66 20.91 9.25 19.60
CA ASP A 66 21.80 8.14 19.31
C ASP A 66 20.92 6.88 19.11
N LEU A 67 20.48 6.66 17.87
CA LEU A 67 19.52 5.61 17.46
C LEU A 67 20.06 4.17 17.60
N THR A 68 21.31 4.02 18.04
CA THR A 68 22.03 2.75 18.10
C THR A 68 22.22 2.22 19.52
N ARG A 69 21.85 2.99 20.55
CA ARG A 69 21.98 2.57 21.95
C ARG A 69 20.62 2.17 22.51
N ALA A 70 20.60 1.08 23.27
CA ALA A 70 19.44 0.70 24.07
C ALA A 70 19.01 1.91 24.91
N ARG A 71 17.74 2.29 24.79
CA ARG A 71 17.21 3.43 25.52
C ARG A 71 16.60 2.94 26.81
N VAL A 72 16.93 3.63 27.90
CA VAL A 72 16.21 3.46 29.16
C VAL A 72 14.90 4.23 29.01
N GLU A 73 13.79 3.50 28.87
CA GLU A 73 12.45 4.08 28.81
C GLU A 73 11.76 3.90 30.16
N ARG A 74 11.08 4.96 30.62
CA ARG A 74 10.30 4.92 31.85
C ARG A 74 8.92 4.34 31.52
N VAL A 75 8.73 3.07 31.82
CA VAL A 75 7.47 2.37 31.57
C VAL A 75 6.60 2.46 32.82
N CYS A 76 5.33 2.78 32.66
CA CYS A 76 4.40 2.75 33.78
C CYS A 76 4.14 1.30 34.21
N VAL A 77 4.41 0.99 35.47
CA VAL A 77 4.17 -0.36 36.03
C VAL A 77 2.90 -0.39 36.87
N GLU A 78 2.55 0.73 37.48
CA GLU A 78 1.37 0.84 38.32
C GLU A 78 0.56 2.09 37.94
N GLU A 79 -0.68 1.89 37.49
CA GLU A 79 -1.62 2.95 37.17
C GLU A 79 -2.60 3.19 38.32
N ARG A 80 -2.83 4.45 38.66
CA ARG A 80 -3.82 4.86 39.64
C ARG A 80 -4.85 5.77 38.99
N ARG A 81 -6.14 5.50 39.25
CA ARG A 81 -7.23 6.42 38.89
C ARG A 81 -7.30 7.56 39.91
N VAL A 82 -7.19 8.79 39.40
CA VAL A 82 -7.38 10.02 40.18
C VAL A 82 -8.35 10.92 39.41
N GLY A 83 -9.55 11.13 39.96
CA GLY A 83 -10.57 11.97 39.34
C GLY A 83 -11.05 11.49 37.96
N GLY A 84 -11.20 10.17 37.76
CA GLY A 84 -11.65 9.59 36.50
C GLY A 84 -10.60 9.50 35.39
N ARG A 85 -9.39 10.02 35.61
CA ARG A 85 -8.25 9.88 34.68
C ARG A 85 -7.25 8.86 35.23
N LEU A 86 -6.70 8.03 34.35
CA LEU A 86 -5.58 7.15 34.67
C LEU A 86 -4.31 7.99 34.74
N ARG A 87 -3.55 7.86 35.83
CA ARG A 87 -2.21 8.45 35.98
C ARG A 87 -1.25 7.36 36.39
N CYS A 88 -0.03 7.42 35.89
CA CYS A 88 1.01 6.52 36.33
C CYS A 88 1.48 6.88 37.75
N GLN A 89 1.48 5.91 38.66
CA GLN A 89 1.95 6.05 40.04
C GLN A 89 3.41 5.63 40.17
N GLN A 90 3.80 4.54 39.50
CA GLN A 90 5.17 4.02 39.54
C GLN A 90 5.72 3.80 38.14
N PHE A 91 6.89 4.39 37.90
CA PHE A 91 7.67 4.16 36.69
C PHE A 91 8.81 3.22 37.02
N ASP A 92 9.08 2.29 36.12
CA ASP A 92 10.28 1.46 36.12
C ASP A 92 11.13 1.77 34.90
N GLU A 93 12.43 1.66 35.06
CA GLU A 93 13.40 1.92 34.01
C GLU A 93 13.69 0.61 33.29
N ARG A 94 13.01 0.42 32.16
CA ARG A 94 13.30 -0.71 31.29
C ARG A 94 14.32 -0.30 30.25
N VAL A 95 15.39 -1.06 30.15
CA VAL A 95 16.24 -1.04 28.97
C VAL A 95 15.41 -1.62 27.83
N VAL A 96 14.89 -0.75 26.98
CA VAL A 96 14.17 -1.16 25.78
C VAL A 96 15.24 -1.40 24.72
N PRO A 97 15.35 -2.63 24.17
CA PRO A 97 16.24 -2.88 23.04
C PRO A 97 15.87 -1.92 21.92
N SER A 98 16.85 -1.54 21.08
CA SER A 98 16.62 -0.60 19.99
C SER A 98 15.43 -1.06 19.14
N SER A 99 14.25 -0.49 19.36
CA SER A 99 13.07 -0.83 18.58
C SER A 99 13.17 -0.25 17.16
N GLU A 100 14.18 0.56 16.90
CA GLU A 100 14.38 1.24 15.63
C GLU A 100 15.51 0.58 14.86
N ILE A 101 15.25 0.28 13.58
CA ILE A 101 16.29 -0.10 12.66
C ILE A 101 17.05 1.18 12.29
N GLY A 102 18.31 1.24 12.68
CA GLY A 102 19.20 2.33 12.31
C GLY A 102 19.60 2.20 10.85
N PHE A 103 19.47 3.29 10.10
CA PHE A 103 19.98 3.42 8.74
C PHE A 103 21.18 4.36 8.74
N ARG A 104 22.34 3.88 8.29
CA ARG A 104 23.52 4.74 8.09
C ARG A 104 23.39 5.63 6.86
N VAL A 105 22.66 5.14 5.85
CA VAL A 105 22.50 5.82 4.57
C VAL A 105 21.07 6.33 4.43
N ALA A 106 20.96 7.64 4.18
CA ALA A 106 19.69 8.30 3.94
C ALA A 106 18.99 7.74 2.68
N PRO A 107 17.65 7.76 2.62
CA PRO A 107 16.94 7.43 1.39
C PRO A 107 17.37 8.33 0.23
N THR A 108 17.40 7.78 -0.98
CA THR A 108 17.57 8.62 -2.18
C THR A 108 16.33 9.50 -2.40
N ALA A 109 16.43 10.51 -3.25
CA ALA A 109 15.31 11.40 -3.56
C ALA A 109 14.07 10.66 -4.12
N ASP A 110 14.27 9.56 -4.85
CA ASP A 110 13.17 8.74 -5.36
C ASP A 110 12.55 7.86 -4.29
N GLU A 111 13.37 7.25 -3.42
CA GLU A 111 12.87 6.48 -2.27
C GLU A 111 12.10 7.36 -1.31
N ALA A 112 12.63 8.55 -1.00
CA ALA A 112 11.96 9.52 -0.14
C ALA A 112 10.59 9.95 -0.71
N ARG A 113 10.48 10.08 -2.04
CA ARG A 113 9.21 10.37 -2.72
C ARG A 113 8.20 9.24 -2.56
N VAL A 114 8.61 7.98 -2.77
CA VAL A 114 7.75 6.81 -2.57
C VAL A 114 7.30 6.70 -1.11
N LEU A 115 8.24 6.76 -0.17
CA LEU A 115 7.95 6.67 1.26
C LEU A 115 6.97 7.77 1.69
N LYS A 116 7.22 9.03 1.29
CA LYS A 116 6.34 10.15 1.59
C LYS A 116 4.94 9.97 0.99
N GLY A 117 4.85 9.47 -0.24
CA GLY A 117 3.56 9.24 -0.91
C GLY A 117 2.68 8.18 -0.23
N LEU A 118 3.30 7.26 0.52
CA LEU A 118 2.65 6.16 1.22
C LEU A 118 2.47 6.40 2.73
N THR A 119 3.12 7.42 3.30
CA THR A 119 3.13 7.67 4.75
C THR A 119 1.72 7.77 5.34
N ASP A 120 0.84 8.58 4.73
CA ASP A 120 -0.52 8.77 5.26
C ASP A 120 -1.31 7.46 5.33
N PHE A 121 -1.10 6.57 4.36
CA PHE A 121 -1.74 5.25 4.33
C PHE A 121 -1.16 4.32 5.42
N VAL A 122 0.15 4.35 5.64
CA VAL A 122 0.79 3.58 6.72
C VAL A 122 0.34 4.07 8.09
N GLU A 123 0.38 5.37 8.34
CA GLU A 123 -0.04 5.98 9.61
C GLU A 123 -1.54 5.76 9.87
N GLY A 124 -2.36 5.87 8.83
CA GLY A 124 -3.78 5.53 8.86
C GLY A 124 -4.09 4.04 8.97
N ARG A 125 -3.07 3.16 9.03
CA ARG A 125 -3.22 1.70 9.05
C ARG A 125 -4.11 1.19 7.91
N GLY A 126 -3.89 1.70 6.71
CA GLY A 126 -4.66 1.37 5.52
C GLY A 126 -5.95 2.15 5.36
N ALA A 127 -6.34 2.98 6.34
CA ALA A 127 -7.44 3.91 6.17
C ALA A 127 -7.04 5.02 5.18
N ILE A 128 -7.94 5.33 4.25
CA ILE A 128 -7.71 6.34 3.23
C ILE A 128 -8.20 7.68 3.77
N ALA A 129 -7.26 8.55 4.15
CA ALA A 129 -7.54 9.84 4.79
C ALA A 129 -8.50 10.73 3.97
N GLU A 130 -8.38 10.68 2.65
CA GLU A 130 -9.19 11.46 1.70
C GLU A 130 -10.68 11.07 1.70
N VAL A 131 -11.02 9.93 2.31
CA VAL A 131 -12.38 9.38 2.43
C VAL A 131 -12.91 9.51 3.87
N GLY A 132 -12.13 10.05 4.82
CA GLY A 132 -12.51 10.30 6.23
C GLY A 132 -13.73 11.22 6.43
N ASN A 133 -14.15 11.48 7.69
CA ASN A 133 -15.40 12.20 8.03
C ASN A 133 -15.56 13.58 7.36
N ASN A 134 -14.45 14.21 6.96
CA ASN A 134 -14.40 15.45 6.18
C ASN A 134 -13.51 15.31 4.93
N GLY A 135 -13.35 14.08 4.46
CA GLY A 135 -12.54 13.75 3.30
C GLY A 135 -13.16 14.31 2.03
N ARG A 136 -12.33 14.90 1.17
CA ARG A 136 -12.74 15.51 -0.10
C ARG A 136 -13.66 14.59 -0.93
N TYR A 137 -13.36 13.29 -0.95
CA TYR A 137 -14.12 12.33 -1.76
C TYR A 137 -15.37 11.79 -1.04
N SER A 138 -15.46 11.95 0.28
CA SER A 138 -16.64 11.50 1.06
C SER A 138 -17.91 12.18 0.55
N TRP A 139 -17.88 13.51 0.48
CA TRP A 139 -19.05 14.28 0.07
C TRP A 139 -19.40 14.06 -1.40
N LEU A 140 -18.40 14.06 -2.30
CA LEU A 140 -18.63 13.91 -3.73
C LEU A 140 -19.29 12.56 -4.06
N VAL A 141 -18.80 11.47 -3.47
CA VAL A 141 -19.33 10.14 -3.75
C VAL A 141 -20.70 9.94 -3.08
N GLN A 142 -20.94 10.50 -1.90
CA GLN A 142 -22.27 10.49 -1.27
C GLN A 142 -23.29 11.26 -2.12
N ARG A 143 -22.89 12.44 -2.61
CA ARG A 143 -23.70 13.26 -3.51
C ARG A 143 -24.00 12.50 -4.80
N MET A 144 -23.00 11.89 -5.43
CA MET A 144 -23.20 11.05 -6.62
C MET A 144 -24.19 9.91 -6.34
N ALA A 145 -24.03 9.18 -5.23
CA ALA A 145 -24.96 8.11 -4.87
C ALA A 145 -26.40 8.61 -4.66
N GLN A 146 -26.57 9.78 -4.04
CA GLN A 146 -27.88 10.40 -3.84
C GLN A 146 -28.50 10.90 -5.15
N ASP A 147 -27.74 11.61 -5.96
CA ASP A 147 -28.18 12.15 -7.24
C ASP A 147 -28.55 11.00 -8.20
N LEU A 148 -27.77 9.91 -8.22
CA LEU A 148 -28.11 8.69 -8.96
C LEU A 148 -29.37 8.03 -8.43
N LYS A 149 -29.53 7.91 -7.11
CA LYS A 149 -30.76 7.38 -6.52
C LYS A 149 -31.97 8.21 -6.94
N ILE A 150 -31.86 9.54 -6.91
CA ILE A 150 -32.93 10.46 -7.32
C ILE A 150 -33.23 10.27 -8.81
N TYR A 151 -32.19 10.31 -9.65
CA TYR A 151 -32.31 10.17 -11.10
C TYR A 151 -32.98 8.86 -11.51
N ILE A 152 -32.59 7.74 -10.89
CA ILE A 152 -33.14 6.40 -11.18
C ILE A 152 -34.55 6.23 -10.60
N SER A 153 -34.89 6.95 -9.54
CA SER A 153 -36.25 6.90 -8.96
C SER A 153 -37.31 7.70 -9.75
N GLN A 154 -36.89 8.46 -10.76
CA GLN A 154 -37.82 9.18 -11.63
C GLN A 154 -38.64 8.18 -12.45
N PRO A 155 -39.95 8.40 -12.63
CA PRO A 155 -40.75 7.55 -13.50
C PRO A 155 -40.19 7.58 -14.93
N ALA A 156 -40.29 6.45 -15.64
CA ALA A 156 -39.81 6.35 -17.01
C ALA A 156 -40.45 7.44 -17.89
N HIS A 157 -39.62 8.37 -18.40
CA HIS A 157 -40.04 9.45 -19.27
C HIS A 157 -38.98 9.74 -20.35
N PRO A 158 -39.37 10.23 -21.54
CA PRO A 158 -38.42 10.53 -22.62
C PRO A 158 -37.24 11.42 -22.21
N ALA A 159 -37.45 12.40 -21.32
CA ALA A 159 -36.38 13.28 -20.84
C ALA A 159 -35.27 12.59 -20.01
N LEU A 160 -35.41 11.30 -19.64
CA LEU A 160 -34.29 10.54 -19.06
C LEU A 160 -33.19 10.36 -20.11
N CYS A 161 -33.59 10.10 -21.35
CA CYS A 161 -32.66 9.97 -22.46
C CYS A 161 -31.97 11.28 -22.84
N SER A 162 -32.44 12.45 -22.41
CA SER A 162 -31.76 13.72 -22.65
C SER A 162 -30.92 14.21 -21.47
N GLY A 163 -30.80 13.42 -20.39
CA GLY A 163 -30.03 13.81 -19.19
C GLY A 163 -28.91 12.84 -18.84
N GLY A 164 -28.90 11.64 -19.40
CA GLY A 164 -27.93 10.59 -19.05
C GLY A 164 -26.50 10.93 -19.47
N ALA A 165 -26.34 11.57 -20.64
CA ALA A 165 -25.03 11.97 -21.16
C ALA A 165 -24.44 13.13 -20.33
N GLU A 166 -25.25 14.15 -20.05
CA GLU A 166 -24.91 15.33 -19.26
C GLU A 166 -24.56 14.96 -17.82
N LEU A 167 -25.32 14.03 -17.22
CA LEU A 167 -25.04 13.51 -15.89
C LEU A 167 -23.69 12.77 -15.85
N SER A 168 -23.41 11.96 -16.86
CA SER A 168 -22.13 11.25 -16.97
C SER A 168 -20.97 12.22 -17.13
N GLU A 169 -21.08 13.20 -18.05
CA GLU A 169 -20.05 14.21 -18.30
C GLU A 169 -19.78 15.05 -17.05
N PHE A 170 -20.85 15.48 -16.35
CA PHE A 170 -20.72 16.21 -15.10
C PHE A 170 -19.87 15.45 -14.08
N TYR A 171 -20.17 14.17 -13.84
CA TYR A 171 -19.42 13.38 -12.86
C TYR A 171 -18.02 13.00 -13.32
N ASP A 172 -17.79 12.79 -14.62
CA ASP A 172 -16.44 12.56 -15.14
C ASP A 172 -15.51 13.74 -14.79
N VAL A 173 -15.99 14.98 -15.00
CA VAL A 173 -15.27 16.20 -14.61
C VAL A 173 -15.09 16.29 -13.09
N GLN A 174 -16.13 16.05 -12.29
CA GLN A 174 -16.04 16.12 -10.82
C GLN A 174 -15.11 15.04 -10.23
N LEU A 175 -15.04 13.86 -10.85
CA LEU A 175 -14.21 12.73 -10.43
C LEU A 175 -12.79 12.79 -11.01
N GLY A 176 -12.47 13.72 -11.90
CA GLY A 176 -11.13 13.92 -12.46
C GLY A 176 -10.00 13.94 -11.42
N PRO A 177 -10.12 14.63 -10.27
CA PRO A 177 -9.13 14.58 -9.20
C PRO A 177 -8.94 13.20 -8.58
N LEU A 178 -9.99 12.37 -8.53
CA LEU A 178 -9.92 11.00 -8.05
C LEU A 178 -9.27 10.07 -9.10
N HIS A 179 -9.58 10.25 -10.39
CA HIS A 179 -8.88 9.56 -11.48
C HIS A 179 -7.38 9.81 -11.43
N LYS A 180 -6.98 11.09 -11.30
CA LYS A 180 -5.56 11.46 -11.15
C LYS A 180 -4.94 10.80 -9.92
N ARG A 181 -5.65 10.76 -8.80
CA ARG A 181 -5.16 10.11 -7.57
C ARG A 181 -4.93 8.61 -7.77
N VAL A 182 -5.82 7.91 -8.47
CA VAL A 182 -5.63 6.49 -8.81
C VAL A 182 -4.41 6.30 -9.71
N GLN A 183 -4.23 7.15 -10.72
CA GLN A 183 -3.04 7.12 -11.60
C GLN A 183 -1.74 7.37 -10.80
N ASP A 184 -1.76 8.31 -9.87
CA ASP A 184 -0.62 8.57 -8.98
C ASP A 184 -0.28 7.34 -8.14
N ILE A 185 -1.29 6.61 -7.64
CA ILE A 185 -1.12 5.36 -6.88
C ILE A 185 -0.55 4.26 -7.77
N ASP A 186 -1.06 4.09 -9.00
CA ASP A 186 -0.51 3.13 -9.96
C ASP A 186 0.97 3.43 -10.26
N GLY A 187 1.30 4.72 -10.44
CA GLY A 187 2.68 5.17 -10.61
C GLY A 187 3.56 4.90 -9.37
N LEU A 188 3.01 5.04 -8.16
CA LEU A 188 3.69 4.68 -6.91
C LEU A 188 3.96 3.18 -6.80
N VAL A 189 3.00 2.33 -7.19
CA VAL A 189 3.18 0.86 -7.19
C VAL A 189 4.33 0.47 -8.09
N VAL A 190 4.34 0.93 -9.35
CA VAL A 190 5.41 0.62 -10.30
C VAL A 190 6.76 1.09 -9.76
N ARG A 191 6.84 2.35 -9.32
CA ARG A 191 8.09 2.93 -8.81
C ARG A 191 8.62 2.23 -7.56
N ALA A 192 7.74 1.88 -6.63
CA ALA A 192 8.13 1.17 -5.41
C ALA A 192 8.67 -0.23 -5.73
N ARG A 193 8.05 -0.94 -6.67
CA ARG A 193 8.52 -2.26 -7.14
C ARG A 193 9.87 -2.17 -7.84
N ASP A 194 10.07 -1.18 -8.72
CA ASP A 194 11.34 -0.99 -9.42
C ASP A 194 12.48 -0.69 -8.44
N LEU A 195 12.23 0.17 -7.45
CA LEU A 195 13.19 0.45 -6.37
C LEU A 195 13.43 -0.79 -5.49
N ALA A 196 12.41 -1.57 -5.17
CA ALA A 196 12.56 -2.82 -4.42
C ALA A 196 13.43 -3.83 -5.16
N LEU A 197 13.21 -4.00 -6.46
CA LEU A 197 14.02 -4.87 -7.33
C LEU A 197 15.47 -4.38 -7.39
N MET A 198 15.69 -3.10 -7.67
CA MET A 198 17.02 -2.48 -7.73
C MET A 198 17.79 -2.71 -6.42
N ARG A 199 17.18 -2.41 -5.27
CA ARG A 199 17.84 -2.58 -3.97
C ARG A 199 18.06 -4.04 -3.59
N SER A 200 17.16 -4.94 -3.99
CA SER A 200 17.34 -6.37 -3.79
C SER A 200 18.55 -6.89 -4.57
N ARG A 201 18.71 -6.46 -5.83
CA ARG A 201 19.89 -6.80 -6.65
C ARG A 201 21.18 -6.25 -6.07
N GLU A 202 21.18 -5.00 -5.60
CA GLU A 202 22.33 -4.39 -4.92
C GLU A 202 22.74 -5.19 -3.67
N ALA A 203 21.78 -5.57 -2.83
CA ALA A 203 22.03 -6.35 -1.62
C ALA A 203 22.61 -7.74 -1.94
N LEU A 204 22.10 -8.42 -2.98
CA LEU A 204 22.61 -9.71 -3.43
C LEU A 204 24.02 -9.58 -4.01
N GLY A 205 24.26 -8.58 -4.86
CA GLY A 205 25.56 -8.36 -5.50
C GLY A 205 26.68 -8.06 -4.50
N LEU A 206 26.42 -7.23 -3.48
CA LEU A 206 27.41 -6.96 -2.43
C LEU A 206 27.77 -8.20 -1.62
N ARG A 207 26.80 -9.10 -1.36
CA ARG A 207 27.06 -10.37 -0.68
C ARG A 207 27.99 -11.26 -1.51
N ASP A 208 27.80 -11.31 -2.83
CA ASP A 208 28.62 -12.12 -3.73
C ASP A 208 30.07 -11.62 -3.75
N VAL A 209 30.27 -10.31 -3.72
CA VAL A 209 31.61 -9.70 -3.64
C VAL A 209 32.31 -10.05 -2.33
N VAL A 210 31.64 -9.87 -1.18
CA VAL A 210 32.22 -10.18 0.15
C VAL A 210 32.60 -11.66 0.24
N ARG A 211 31.77 -12.54 -0.33
CA ARG A 211 32.05 -13.98 -0.40
C ARG A 211 33.22 -14.31 -1.31
N ALA A 212 33.27 -13.74 -2.51
CA ALA A 212 34.40 -13.96 -3.41
C ALA A 212 35.73 -13.54 -2.77
N GLN A 213 35.74 -12.44 -2.02
CA GLN A 213 36.91 -12.00 -1.25
C GLN A 213 37.27 -12.97 -0.12
N ALA A 214 36.27 -13.48 0.63
CA ALA A 214 36.50 -14.47 1.68
C ALA A 214 37.02 -15.81 1.13
N ALA A 215 36.54 -16.26 -0.03
CA ALA A 215 37.01 -17.47 -0.70
C ALA A 215 38.47 -17.37 -1.17
N GLN A 216 38.91 -16.19 -1.60
CA GLN A 216 40.33 -15.95 -1.93
C GLN A 216 41.24 -15.96 -0.69
N SER A 217 40.65 -15.86 0.50
CA SER A 217 41.37 -15.69 1.76
C SER A 217 41.47 -16.98 2.59
N SER A 218 40.80 -18.09 2.25
CA SER A 218 40.80 -19.31 3.08
C SER A 218 40.60 -20.65 2.33
N GLU A 219 40.95 -21.75 2.99
CA GLU A 219 40.63 -23.15 2.62
C GLU A 219 39.11 -23.46 2.62
N ALA A 220 38.23 -22.55 3.05
CA ALA A 220 36.78 -22.75 3.09
C ALA A 220 36.07 -22.49 1.74
N ALA A 221 36.81 -22.50 0.62
CA ALA A 221 36.35 -22.13 -0.72
C ALA A 221 35.08 -22.89 -1.17
N LEU A 222 34.96 -24.19 -0.83
CA LEU A 222 33.84 -25.04 -1.25
C LEU A 222 32.47 -24.57 -0.70
N ARG A 223 32.38 -24.18 0.58
CA ARG A 223 31.12 -23.69 1.17
C ARG A 223 30.73 -22.31 0.66
N VAL A 224 31.74 -21.47 0.39
CA VAL A 224 31.52 -20.11 -0.12
C VAL A 224 31.02 -20.14 -1.56
N GLU A 225 31.52 -21.09 -2.37
CA GLU A 225 31.12 -21.27 -3.76
C GLU A 225 29.65 -21.73 -3.91
N GLU A 226 29.20 -22.69 -3.09
CA GLU A 226 27.81 -23.16 -3.10
C GLU A 226 26.84 -22.03 -2.74
N LEU A 227 27.13 -21.30 -1.67
CA LEU A 227 26.31 -20.18 -1.23
C LEU A 227 26.33 -18.99 -2.21
N GLY A 228 27.45 -18.75 -2.91
CA GLY A 228 27.56 -17.76 -3.98
C GLY A 228 26.79 -18.17 -5.24
N ALA A 229 26.74 -19.46 -5.57
CA ALA A 229 25.92 -19.97 -6.67
C ALA A 229 24.41 -19.80 -6.41
N ILE A 230 23.97 -19.93 -5.15
CA ILE A 230 22.57 -19.67 -4.76
C ILE A 230 22.20 -18.20 -4.93
N SER A 231 23.08 -17.28 -4.53
CA SER A 231 22.86 -15.84 -4.62
C SER A 231 22.86 -15.34 -6.07
N ARG A 232 23.76 -15.84 -6.93
CA ARG A 232 23.75 -15.57 -8.38
C ARG A 232 22.49 -16.07 -9.07
N ARG A 233 22.08 -17.32 -8.82
CA ARG A 233 20.80 -17.84 -9.35
C ARG A 233 19.61 -17.01 -8.88
N ALA A 234 19.63 -16.57 -7.62
CA ALA A 234 18.58 -15.71 -7.09
C ALA A 234 18.54 -14.37 -7.82
N SER A 235 19.69 -13.72 -8.08
CA SER A 235 19.76 -12.41 -8.73
C SER A 235 19.43 -12.45 -10.23
N GLU A 236 19.88 -13.48 -10.95
CA GLU A 236 19.58 -13.71 -12.37
C GLU A 236 18.09 -13.98 -12.62
N GLY A 237 17.41 -14.60 -11.65
CA GLY A 237 15.96 -14.84 -11.71
C GLY A 237 15.09 -13.61 -11.41
N LEU A 238 15.66 -12.51 -10.91
CA LEU A 238 14.86 -11.32 -10.58
C LEU A 238 14.58 -10.49 -11.84
N SER A 239 13.32 -10.19 -12.07
CA SER A 239 12.79 -9.39 -13.17
C SER A 239 11.73 -8.39 -12.67
N ALA A 240 11.26 -7.49 -13.54
CA ALA A 240 10.18 -6.56 -13.20
C ALA A 240 8.86 -7.28 -12.83
N SER A 241 8.63 -8.48 -13.35
CA SER A 241 7.46 -9.31 -13.02
C SER A 241 7.63 -10.14 -11.75
N THR A 242 8.80 -10.10 -11.10
CA THR A 242 9.04 -10.90 -9.90
C THR A 242 8.10 -10.47 -8.77
N PRO A 243 7.39 -11.42 -8.14
CA PRO A 243 6.55 -11.15 -6.98
C PRO A 243 7.33 -10.56 -5.80
N VAL A 244 6.69 -9.69 -5.01
CA VAL A 244 7.34 -9.02 -3.87
C VAL A 244 7.77 -10.02 -2.79
N ASP A 245 7.04 -11.12 -2.60
CA ASP A 245 7.42 -12.19 -1.67
C ASP A 245 8.69 -12.93 -2.13
N ALA A 246 8.90 -13.09 -3.43
CA ALA A 246 10.12 -13.67 -3.97
C ALA A 246 11.33 -12.74 -3.74
N LEU A 247 11.17 -11.42 -3.91
CA LEU A 247 12.19 -10.44 -3.55
C LEU A 247 12.51 -10.51 -2.05
N MET A 248 11.47 -10.57 -1.22
CA MET A 248 11.58 -10.70 0.24
C MET A 248 12.39 -11.94 0.64
N LYS A 249 12.06 -13.11 0.08
CA LYS A 249 12.76 -14.37 0.34
C LYS A 249 14.21 -14.32 -0.15
N ALA A 250 14.46 -13.76 -1.34
CA ALA A 250 15.81 -13.65 -1.88
C ALA A 250 16.72 -12.81 -0.98
N VAL A 251 16.25 -11.65 -0.52
CA VAL A 251 16.99 -10.78 0.40
C VAL A 251 17.08 -11.40 1.81
N ALA A 252 16.02 -12.02 2.32
CA ALA A 252 16.08 -12.67 3.63
C ALA A 252 17.13 -13.79 3.70
N ARG A 253 17.27 -14.57 2.63
CA ARG A 253 18.32 -15.59 2.53
C ARG A 253 19.74 -14.98 2.57
N THR A 254 19.89 -13.66 2.39
CA THR A 254 21.17 -12.97 2.55
C THR A 254 21.61 -12.77 3.99
N LEU A 255 20.66 -12.71 4.92
CA LEU A 255 20.90 -12.34 6.30
C LEU A 255 20.59 -13.45 7.30
N LEU A 256 19.68 -14.35 6.95
CA LEU A 256 19.21 -15.40 7.84
C LEU A 256 20.04 -16.68 7.73
N THR A 257 20.08 -17.43 8.83
CA THR A 257 20.43 -18.85 8.83
C THR A 257 19.35 -19.67 8.12
N GLU A 258 19.65 -20.91 7.73
CA GLU A 258 18.68 -21.77 7.04
C GLU A 258 17.45 -22.07 7.92
N ALA A 259 17.64 -22.23 9.23
CA ALA A 259 16.54 -22.44 10.18
C ALA A 259 15.63 -21.20 10.27
N GLU A 260 16.20 -20.01 10.46
CA GLU A 260 15.43 -18.76 10.50
C GLU A 260 14.74 -18.47 9.16
N PHE A 261 15.37 -18.84 8.04
CA PHE A 261 14.81 -18.69 6.71
C PHE A 261 13.63 -19.65 6.48
N SER A 262 13.74 -20.90 6.92
CA SER A 262 12.63 -21.86 6.88
C SER A 262 11.44 -21.38 7.71
N ASP A 263 11.70 -20.86 8.92
CA ASP A 263 10.67 -20.22 9.74
C ASP A 263 10.00 -19.05 9.02
N LEU A 264 10.79 -18.17 8.38
CA LEU A 264 10.26 -17.04 7.62
C LEU A 264 9.37 -17.49 6.46
N GLN A 265 9.69 -18.60 5.79
CA GLN A 265 8.87 -19.13 4.69
C GLN A 265 7.50 -19.61 5.12
N SER A 266 7.31 -19.93 6.41
CA SER A 266 6.02 -20.32 6.97
C SER A 266 5.03 -19.15 7.12
N GLU A 267 5.50 -17.91 6.99
CA GLU A 267 4.67 -16.71 7.12
C GLU A 267 3.68 -16.58 5.95
N GLY A 268 2.39 -16.44 6.27
CA GLY A 268 1.31 -16.41 5.27
C GLY A 268 1.17 -15.12 4.45
N SER A 269 1.99 -14.09 4.73
CA SER A 269 1.94 -12.82 3.99
C SER A 269 3.29 -12.09 3.97
N VAL A 270 3.50 -11.23 2.97
CA VAL A 270 4.71 -10.40 2.86
C VAL A 270 4.87 -9.49 4.07
N LEU A 271 3.79 -8.87 4.56
CA LEU A 271 3.86 -8.02 5.77
C LEU A 271 4.28 -8.79 7.01
N ALA A 272 3.82 -10.04 7.17
CA ALA A 272 4.25 -10.90 8.27
C ALA A 272 5.75 -11.23 8.14
N MET A 273 6.23 -11.55 6.92
CA MET A 273 7.66 -11.71 6.66
C MET A 273 8.46 -10.43 7.00
N VAL A 274 7.98 -9.26 6.60
CA VAL A 274 8.64 -7.96 6.88
C VAL A 274 8.72 -7.74 8.40
N ARG A 275 7.65 -8.02 9.15
CA ARG A 275 7.65 -7.92 10.62
C ARG A 275 8.67 -8.86 11.26
N ARG A 276 8.70 -10.11 10.83
CA ARG A 276 9.66 -11.12 11.30
C ARG A 276 11.10 -10.67 10.98
N MET A 277 11.34 -10.21 9.76
CA MET A 277 12.66 -9.72 9.37
C MET A 277 13.09 -8.48 10.15
N ARG A 278 12.17 -7.59 10.52
CA ARG A 278 12.53 -6.46 11.39
C ARG A 278 13.14 -6.94 12.71
N SER A 279 12.55 -7.95 13.35
CA SER A 279 13.09 -8.53 14.58
C SER A 279 14.49 -9.12 14.38
N ASN A 280 14.68 -9.88 13.29
CA ASN A 280 15.98 -10.48 12.96
C ASN A 280 17.05 -9.42 12.66
N VAL A 281 16.68 -8.37 11.92
CA VAL A 281 17.59 -7.27 11.56
C VAL A 281 17.97 -6.43 12.79
N ILE A 282 17.07 -6.23 13.75
CA ILE A 282 17.40 -5.58 15.02
C ILE A 282 18.43 -6.41 15.78
N GLY A 283 18.20 -7.72 15.93
CA GLY A 283 19.17 -8.61 16.60
C GLY A 283 20.53 -8.64 15.90
N LEU A 284 20.54 -8.63 14.56
CA LEU A 284 21.77 -8.52 13.78
C LEU A 284 22.47 -7.17 13.99
N GLN A 285 21.72 -6.06 14.05
CA GLN A 285 22.28 -4.74 14.31
C GLN A 285 22.93 -4.66 15.70
N ASP A 286 22.30 -5.23 16.72
CA ASP A 286 22.83 -5.25 18.08
C ASP A 286 24.15 -6.04 18.15
N ARG A 287 24.23 -7.19 17.45
CA ARG A 287 25.46 -7.98 17.33
C ARG A 287 26.57 -7.21 16.61
N VAL A 288 26.26 -6.57 15.49
CA VAL A 288 27.23 -5.73 14.77
C VAL A 288 27.73 -4.57 15.65
N ALA A 289 26.85 -3.96 16.44
CA ALA A 289 27.23 -2.91 17.38
C ALA A 289 28.14 -3.42 18.50
N ALA A 290 28.01 -4.69 18.90
CA ALA A 290 28.91 -5.38 19.82
C ALA A 290 30.24 -5.84 19.18
N GLY A 291 30.44 -5.58 17.88
CA GLY A 291 31.63 -6.01 17.13
C GLY A 291 31.53 -7.42 16.54
N GLU A 292 30.36 -8.08 16.65
CA GLU A 292 30.10 -9.40 16.10
C GLU A 292 29.43 -9.31 14.72
N VAL A 293 30.24 -9.20 13.67
CA VAL A 293 29.73 -9.31 12.29
C VAL A 293 29.68 -10.79 11.91
N PRO A 294 28.53 -11.33 11.45
CA PRO A 294 28.47 -12.72 11.00
C PRO A 294 29.46 -13.00 9.87
N GLU A 295 30.02 -14.21 9.89
CA GLU A 295 30.98 -14.66 8.88
C GLU A 295 30.38 -14.54 7.47
N GLY A 296 31.18 -13.99 6.53
CA GLY A 296 30.75 -13.78 5.15
C GLY A 296 29.76 -12.62 4.95
N MET A 297 29.59 -11.74 5.94
CA MET A 297 28.86 -10.49 5.81
C MET A 297 29.77 -9.29 6.07
N SER A 298 29.47 -8.17 5.42
CA SER A 298 30.03 -6.86 5.74
C SER A 298 28.93 -5.92 6.25
N VAL A 299 29.31 -4.85 6.94
CA VAL A 299 28.33 -3.85 7.41
C VAL A 299 27.60 -3.21 6.23
N GLU A 300 28.28 -2.99 5.12
CA GLU A 300 27.71 -2.47 3.87
C GLU A 300 26.67 -3.43 3.28
N SER A 301 26.93 -4.74 3.32
CA SER A 301 25.97 -5.75 2.85
C SER A 301 24.70 -5.78 3.70
N ILE A 302 24.83 -5.60 5.02
CA ILE A 302 23.71 -5.52 5.97
C ILE A 302 22.90 -4.25 5.70
N ASP A 303 23.56 -3.11 5.51
CA ASP A 303 22.89 -1.85 5.18
C ASP A 303 22.17 -1.90 3.83
N ALA A 304 22.76 -2.54 2.82
CA ALA A 304 22.11 -2.75 1.53
C ALA A 304 20.85 -3.62 1.66
N ALA A 305 20.90 -4.71 2.44
CA ALA A 305 19.74 -5.55 2.72
C ALA A 305 18.64 -4.80 3.50
N LYS A 306 19.00 -3.95 4.48
CA LYS A 306 18.05 -3.05 5.16
C LYS A 306 17.35 -2.11 4.18
N ARG A 307 18.10 -1.49 3.24
CA ARG A 307 17.52 -0.64 2.18
C ARG A 307 16.57 -1.44 1.27
N ALA A 308 16.93 -2.67 0.93
CA ALA A 308 16.09 -3.55 0.15
C ALA A 308 14.77 -3.86 0.87
N PHE A 309 14.80 -4.23 2.17
CA PHE A 309 13.58 -4.46 2.94
C PHE A 309 12.70 -3.23 3.05
N ARG A 310 13.28 -2.03 3.21
CA ARG A 310 12.52 -0.78 3.18
C ARG A 310 11.71 -0.61 1.89
N MET A 311 12.32 -0.92 0.75
CA MET A 311 11.64 -0.79 -0.54
C MET A 311 10.68 -1.94 -0.84
N ILE A 312 10.97 -3.15 -0.35
CA ILE A 312 10.03 -4.29 -0.38
C ILE A 312 8.78 -3.97 0.46
N GLU A 313 8.95 -3.43 1.67
CA GLU A 313 7.84 -2.95 2.51
C GLU A 313 7.03 -1.87 1.77
N ALA A 314 7.68 -0.86 1.19
CA ALA A 314 7.01 0.19 0.42
C ALA A 314 6.24 -0.36 -0.78
N ALA A 315 6.78 -1.34 -1.51
CA ALA A 315 6.11 -1.97 -2.65
C ALA A 315 4.86 -2.75 -2.22
N GLU A 316 4.93 -3.47 -1.09
CA GLU A 316 3.77 -4.17 -0.53
C GLU A 316 2.70 -3.18 -0.07
N VAL A 317 3.10 -2.13 0.66
CA VAL A 317 2.18 -1.07 1.12
C VAL A 317 1.51 -0.37 -0.06
N ALA A 318 2.23 -0.05 -1.13
CA ALA A 318 1.66 0.55 -2.34
C ALA A 318 0.63 -0.39 -2.99
N THR A 319 0.93 -1.69 -3.04
CA THR A 319 0.02 -2.72 -3.57
C THR A 319 -1.26 -2.79 -2.73
N LEU A 320 -1.14 -2.75 -1.40
CA LEU A 320 -2.27 -2.72 -0.48
C LEU A 320 -3.11 -1.45 -0.63
N GLN A 321 -2.47 -0.28 -0.78
CA GLN A 321 -3.18 0.96 -1.05
C GLN A 321 -3.95 0.86 -2.37
N ARG A 322 -3.32 0.36 -3.45
CA ARG A 322 -4.00 0.18 -4.73
C ARG A 322 -5.19 -0.77 -4.65
N ARG A 323 -5.09 -1.85 -3.87
CA ARG A 323 -6.22 -2.76 -3.57
C ARG A 323 -7.31 -2.06 -2.78
N ALA A 324 -6.97 -1.22 -1.81
CA ALA A 324 -7.94 -0.45 -1.03
C ALA A 324 -8.73 0.56 -1.88
N TYR A 325 -8.14 1.08 -2.97
CA TYR A 325 -8.85 1.93 -3.95
C TYR A 325 -9.63 1.13 -5.00
N GLN A 326 -9.44 -0.19 -5.12
CA GLN A 326 -10.10 -0.99 -6.17
C GLN A 326 -11.63 -0.89 -6.12
N PRO A 327 -12.30 -0.99 -4.96
CA PRO A 327 -13.75 -0.78 -4.91
C PRO A 327 -14.17 0.61 -5.41
N PHE A 328 -13.34 1.65 -5.21
CA PHE A 328 -13.65 3.02 -5.66
C PHE A 328 -13.59 3.10 -7.18
N ILE A 329 -12.63 2.41 -7.80
CA ILE A 329 -12.52 2.32 -9.25
C ILE A 329 -13.73 1.58 -9.81
N ASP A 330 -14.04 0.42 -9.26
CA ASP A 330 -15.09 -0.46 -9.77
C ASP A 330 -16.49 0.12 -9.56
N LEU A 331 -16.74 0.77 -8.43
CA LEU A 331 -18.08 1.27 -8.10
C LEU A 331 -18.24 2.76 -8.38
N VAL A 332 -17.26 3.60 -8.07
CA VAL A 332 -17.44 5.06 -8.21
C VAL A 332 -17.03 5.51 -9.60
N LEU A 333 -15.78 5.27 -9.99
CA LEU A 333 -15.22 5.79 -11.23
C LEU A 333 -15.84 5.15 -12.48
N SER A 334 -16.26 3.89 -12.41
CA SER A 334 -16.89 3.22 -13.55
C SER A 334 -18.38 3.59 -13.73
N THR A 335 -19.03 4.22 -12.73
CA THR A 335 -20.47 4.48 -12.76
C THR A 335 -20.89 5.46 -13.86
N PRO A 336 -20.24 6.63 -14.03
CA PRO A 336 -20.57 7.55 -15.13
C PRO A 336 -20.51 6.85 -16.50
N GLN A 337 -19.41 6.12 -16.77
CA GLN A 337 -19.27 5.38 -18.02
C GLN A 337 -20.35 4.30 -18.19
N SER A 338 -20.78 3.65 -17.11
CA SER A 338 -21.84 2.64 -17.16
C SER A 338 -23.20 3.26 -17.49
N ILE A 339 -23.49 4.45 -16.98
CA ILE A 339 -24.70 5.25 -17.30
C ILE A 339 -24.67 5.67 -18.76
N LEU A 340 -23.52 6.17 -19.23
CA LEU A 340 -23.35 6.55 -20.63
C LEU A 340 -23.49 5.36 -21.58
N ASN A 341 -22.95 4.19 -21.22
CA ASN A 341 -23.11 2.98 -22.02
C ASN A 341 -24.56 2.51 -22.05
N ALA A 342 -25.26 2.54 -20.91
CA ALA A 342 -26.68 2.21 -20.84
C ALA A 342 -27.53 3.19 -21.67
N HIS A 343 -27.17 4.48 -21.64
CA HIS A 343 -27.80 5.53 -22.44
C HIS A 343 -27.60 5.25 -23.93
N LYS A 344 -26.36 5.07 -24.39
CA LYS A 344 -26.05 4.73 -25.78
C LYS A 344 -26.73 3.44 -26.26
N ALA A 345 -26.93 2.46 -25.39
CA ALA A 345 -27.58 1.20 -25.76
C ALA A 345 -29.12 1.31 -25.84
N SER A 346 -29.72 2.28 -25.14
CA SER A 346 -31.17 2.32 -24.91
C SER A 346 -31.85 3.56 -25.50
N CYS A 347 -31.11 4.64 -25.71
CA CYS A 347 -31.60 5.96 -26.10
C CYS A 347 -31.19 6.37 -27.52
N THR A 348 -30.59 5.49 -28.33
CA THR A 348 -30.32 5.71 -29.76
C THR A 348 -31.59 5.56 -30.59
N CYS A 349 -32.58 6.40 -30.27
CA CYS A 349 -33.83 6.47 -31.02
C CYS A 349 -33.85 7.69 -31.95
N ASP A 350 -32.68 8.30 -32.12
CA ASP A 350 -32.34 9.24 -33.19
C ASP A 350 -31.94 8.44 -34.43
N GLU A 351 -32.96 8.04 -35.20
CA GLU A 351 -33.17 8.29 -36.64
C GLU A 351 -34.27 7.37 -37.20
#